data_AF-A0A8J6MJY5-F1
#
_entry.id   AF-A0A8J6MJY5-F1
#
_cell.length_a   1.000
_cell.length_b   1.000
_cell.length_c   1.000
_cell.angle_alpha   90.00
_cell.angle_beta   90.00
_cell.angle_gamma   90.00
#
_symmetry.space_group_name_H-M   'P 1'
#
loop_
_entity.id
_entity.type
_entity.pdbx_description
1 polymer ?
#
loop_
_entity_poly.entity_id
_entity_poly.type
_entity_poly.pdbx_seq_one_letter_code
_entity_poly.pdbx_strand_id
1 'polypeptide(L)'
;MKKHLAPLLLVFIATTTHAADSNVQAMDSVLDRLEKKLMEQEAASLHIDPIPSGKKTTQNVRLQQSHVEGRLPGFDDFKGLETQIAQLEKEADELSGQIETLKGDLLSQASKGSLIEIAAVVEDPDLTAIRELNFYLDGNKIYSMDGGEWAPSPEIPFFLGPLEPGEHTLKLEARTARRLEKSLPLDQNLYHRYDQDFKIQVQPGVYHKGYHLKLVRPEQQNTRAQASLEAYDIP
;
A
#
# COMPACT_ATOMS: atom_id res chain seq x y z
N MET A 1 34.87 -79.57 17.96
CA MET A 1 35.01 -79.45 19.43
C MET A 1 34.58 -78.06 19.87
N LYS A 2 33.66 -78.01 20.84
CA LYS A 2 33.45 -77.00 21.90
C LYS A 2 33.40 -75.48 21.58
N LYS A 3 32.18 -74.95 21.76
CA LYS A 3 31.74 -73.93 22.76
C LYS A 3 32.04 -72.43 22.56
N HIS A 4 30.94 -71.68 22.68
CA HIS A 4 30.77 -70.29 23.15
C HIS A 4 31.80 -69.76 24.15
N LEU A 5 32.07 -68.45 24.14
CA LEU A 5 31.68 -67.47 25.19
C LEU A 5 32.30 -66.07 24.93
N ALA A 6 31.49 -65.00 25.07
CA ALA A 6 31.94 -63.64 25.43
C ALA A 6 32.37 -63.60 26.92
N PRO A 7 32.54 -62.46 27.66
CA PRO A 7 32.72 -61.01 27.37
C PRO A 7 33.88 -60.39 28.21
N LEU A 8 34.11 -59.06 28.25
CA LEU A 8 34.19 -58.25 29.49
C LEU A 8 34.54 -56.74 29.25
N LEU A 9 33.84 -55.91 30.00
CA LEU A 9 33.89 -54.46 30.22
C LEU A 9 34.87 -54.13 31.37
N LEU A 10 35.59 -52.97 31.35
CA LEU A 10 35.79 -52.07 32.52
C LEU A 10 36.83 -50.92 32.27
N VAL A 11 36.30 -49.69 32.23
CA VAL A 11 36.71 -48.46 32.96
C VAL A 11 38.19 -48.19 33.25
N PHE A 12 38.68 -47.02 32.78
CA PHE A 12 39.56 -46.15 33.57
C PHE A 12 39.17 -44.69 33.38
N ILE A 13 38.66 -44.08 34.46
CA ILE A 13 38.55 -42.64 34.68
C ILE A 13 39.75 -42.25 35.56
N ALA A 14 40.37 -41.11 35.23
CA ALA A 14 41.11 -40.18 36.10
C ALA A 14 42.50 -39.82 35.56
N THR A 15 42.60 -38.65 34.92
CA THR A 15 43.67 -37.64 35.11
C THR A 15 43.34 -36.41 34.26
N THR A 16 42.36 -35.60 34.69
CA THR A 16 42.10 -34.26 34.13
C THR A 16 42.10 -33.25 35.26
N THR A 17 43.27 -32.98 35.81
CA THR A 17 43.47 -31.87 36.74
C THR A 17 44.87 -31.31 36.57
N HIS A 18 45.21 -30.77 35.39
CA HIS A 18 46.35 -29.84 35.19
C HIS A 18 46.27 -29.03 33.87
N ALA A 19 45.09 -28.97 33.23
CA ALA A 19 44.92 -28.27 31.94
C ALA A 19 43.91 -27.10 31.97
N ALA A 20 43.33 -26.77 33.12
CA ALA A 20 42.31 -25.71 33.24
C ALA A 20 42.92 -24.29 33.33
N ASP A 21 44.08 -24.13 33.97
CA ASP A 21 44.68 -22.78 34.15
C ASP A 21 45.24 -22.19 32.85
N SER A 22 45.76 -23.02 31.94
CA SER A 22 46.27 -22.54 30.65
C SER A 22 45.17 -21.98 29.74
N ASN A 23 43.94 -22.49 29.88
CA ASN A 23 42.85 -22.11 29.00
C ASN A 23 42.18 -20.80 29.47
N VAL A 24 42.13 -20.54 30.79
CA VAL A 24 41.65 -19.26 31.33
C VAL A 24 42.62 -18.13 31.01
N GLN A 25 43.93 -18.36 31.16
CA GLN A 25 44.96 -17.36 30.77
C GLN A 25 44.98 -17.08 29.25
N ALA A 26 44.69 -18.10 28.43
CA ALA A 26 44.54 -17.93 26.99
C ALA A 26 43.25 -17.15 26.65
N MET A 27 42.16 -17.35 27.39
CA MET A 27 40.90 -16.62 27.21
C MET A 27 41.02 -15.15 27.63
N ASP A 28 41.70 -14.86 28.74
CA ASP A 28 42.01 -13.48 29.16
C ASP A 28 42.92 -12.78 28.15
N SER A 29 43.92 -13.50 27.60
CA SER A 29 44.76 -12.96 26.51
C SER A 29 44.00 -12.72 25.20
N VAL A 30 42.91 -13.45 24.93
CA VAL A 30 42.05 -13.24 23.75
C VAL A 30 41.13 -12.05 23.97
N LEU A 31 40.60 -11.87 25.19
CA LEU A 31 39.79 -10.71 25.57
C LEU A 31 40.63 -9.42 25.56
N ASP A 32 41.83 -9.42 26.13
CA ASP A 32 42.78 -8.29 26.06
C ASP A 32 43.15 -7.96 24.61
N ARG A 33 43.33 -8.99 23.75
CA ARG A 33 43.57 -8.78 22.32
C ARG A 33 42.35 -8.22 21.59
N LEU A 34 41.14 -8.56 22.02
CA LEU A 34 39.90 -8.03 21.44
C LEU A 34 39.70 -6.58 21.86
N GLU A 35 39.93 -6.25 23.14
CA GLU A 35 39.86 -4.88 23.64
C GLU A 35 40.89 -3.98 22.96
N LYS A 36 42.13 -4.45 22.84
CA LYS A 36 43.17 -3.72 22.11
C LYS A 36 42.81 -3.53 20.64
N LYS A 37 42.23 -4.55 19.98
CA LYS A 37 41.78 -4.43 18.58
C LYS A 37 40.57 -3.50 18.43
N LEU A 38 39.64 -3.48 19.38
CA LEU A 38 38.51 -2.56 19.39
C LEU A 38 38.98 -1.11 19.61
N MET A 39 39.90 -0.86 20.55
CA MET A 39 40.51 0.46 20.73
C MET A 39 41.33 0.90 19.50
N GLU A 40 42.10 0.00 18.88
CA GLU A 40 42.83 0.30 17.64
C GLU A 40 41.87 0.55 16.46
N GLN A 41 40.72 -0.12 16.41
CA GLN A 41 39.71 0.07 15.36
C GLN A 41 38.87 1.35 15.57
N GLU A 42 38.60 1.75 16.80
CA GLU A 42 38.01 3.07 17.12
C GLU A 42 39.00 4.21 16.88
N ALA A 43 40.28 4.03 17.22
CA ALA A 43 41.32 5.01 16.92
C ALA A 43 41.58 5.15 15.40
N ALA A 44 41.42 4.07 14.63
CA ALA A 44 41.51 4.10 13.17
C ALA A 44 40.25 4.67 12.49
N SER A 45 39.07 4.56 13.10
CA SER A 45 37.82 5.11 12.55
C SER A 45 37.58 6.60 12.88
N LEU A 46 38.30 7.13 13.88
CA LEU A 46 38.29 8.55 14.25
C LEU A 46 39.47 9.37 13.67
N HIS A 47 40.28 8.80 12.77
CA HIS A 47 41.27 9.57 12.02
C HIS A 47 40.59 10.30 10.86
N ILE A 48 40.11 11.52 11.14
CA ILE A 48 39.69 12.46 10.10
C ILE A 48 40.97 13.02 9.48
N ASP A 49 41.29 12.56 8.27
CA ASP A 49 42.36 13.17 7.48
C ASP A 49 42.09 14.68 7.34
N PRO A 50 43.08 15.56 7.56
CA PRO A 50 42.91 16.97 7.26
C PRO A 50 42.65 17.12 5.76
N ILE A 51 41.51 17.72 5.43
CA ILE A 51 41.12 18.04 4.05
C ILE A 51 42.31 18.75 3.38
N PRO A 52 42.85 18.25 2.25
CA PRO A 52 43.91 18.93 1.54
C PRO A 52 43.41 20.33 1.18
N SER A 53 44.12 21.35 1.65
CA SER A 53 43.79 22.74 1.36
C SER A 53 43.91 22.98 -0.15
N GLY A 54 42.80 22.80 -0.85
CA GLY A 54 42.64 23.27 -2.22
C GLY A 54 42.97 24.75 -2.26
N LYS A 55 43.81 25.14 -3.22
CA LYS A 55 44.16 26.53 -3.50
C LYS A 55 42.89 27.38 -3.43
N LYS A 56 42.88 28.35 -2.51
CA LYS A 56 41.84 29.38 -2.44
C LYS A 56 41.88 30.19 -3.74
N THR A 57 41.13 29.78 -4.74
CA THR A 57 40.64 30.69 -5.77
C THR A 57 39.63 31.57 -5.08
N THR A 58 40.03 32.80 -4.78
CA THR A 58 39.14 33.91 -4.42
C THR A 58 38.21 34.18 -5.60
N GLN A 59 37.16 33.37 -5.75
CA GLN A 59 35.93 33.85 -6.35
C GLN A 59 35.15 34.51 -5.22
N ASN A 60 35.08 35.84 -5.28
CA ASN A 60 34.11 36.61 -4.53
C ASN A 60 32.71 36.14 -4.93
N VAL A 61 32.20 35.10 -4.30
CA VAL A 61 30.77 34.81 -4.31
C VAL A 61 30.14 35.87 -3.42
N ARG A 62 29.85 37.02 -4.02
CA ARG A 62 28.90 37.98 -3.48
C ARG A 62 27.57 37.24 -3.43
N LEU A 63 27.24 36.67 -2.27
CA LEU A 63 25.86 36.29 -1.97
C LEU A 63 25.05 37.58 -2.11
N GLN A 64 24.31 37.71 -3.20
CA GLN A 64 23.27 38.72 -3.27
C GLN A 64 22.31 38.36 -2.15
N GLN A 65 22.32 39.13 -1.07
CA GLN A 65 21.23 39.14 -0.10
C GLN A 65 20.01 39.72 -0.81
N SER A 66 19.40 38.94 -1.71
CA SER A 66 18.04 39.20 -2.13
C SER A 66 17.19 38.97 -0.89
N HIS A 67 16.75 40.07 -0.27
CA HIS A 67 15.63 40.04 0.64
C HIS A 67 14.52 39.25 -0.05
N VAL A 68 14.15 38.09 0.50
CA VAL A 68 12.89 37.46 0.16
C VAL A 68 11.85 38.32 0.88
N GLU A 69 11.38 39.37 0.21
CA GLU A 69 10.14 40.03 0.61
C GLU A 69 9.04 38.97 0.50
N GLY A 70 8.63 38.42 1.64
CA GLY A 70 7.38 37.70 1.73
C GLY A 70 6.28 38.69 1.36
N ARG A 71 5.80 38.60 0.11
CA ARG A 71 4.66 39.40 -0.34
C ARG A 71 3.44 38.90 0.43
N LEU A 72 3.06 39.64 1.47
CA LEU A 72 1.76 39.44 2.10
C LEU A 72 0.69 39.66 1.02
N PRO A 73 -0.28 38.75 0.86
CA PRO A 73 -1.31 38.89 -0.17
C PRO A 73 -1.99 40.25 -0.01
N GLY A 74 -2.07 40.99 -1.12
CA GLY A 74 -2.69 42.31 -1.13
C GLY A 74 -4.20 42.21 -0.99
N PHE A 75 -4.86 43.32 -0.65
CA PHE A 75 -6.32 43.40 -0.56
C PHE A 75 -7.03 42.93 -1.84
N ASP A 76 -6.40 43.14 -3.01
CA ASP A 76 -6.90 42.66 -4.30
C ASP A 76 -6.81 41.14 -4.48
N ASP A 77 -5.80 40.49 -3.89
CA ASP A 77 -5.67 39.02 -3.89
C ASP A 77 -6.78 38.39 -3.03
N PHE A 78 -7.14 39.03 -1.90
CA PHE A 78 -8.26 38.60 -1.07
C PHE A 78 -9.61 38.75 -1.77
N LYS A 79 -9.81 39.82 -2.55
CA LYS A 79 -11.03 40.03 -3.34
C LYS A 79 -11.13 39.04 -4.52
N GLY A 80 -10.00 38.69 -5.13
CA GLY A 80 -9.90 37.61 -6.12
C GLY A 80 -10.23 36.23 -5.53
N LEU A 81 -9.79 35.97 -4.30
CA LEU A 81 -10.15 34.76 -3.56
C LEU A 81 -11.62 34.75 -3.16
N GLU A 82 -12.18 35.86 -2.70
CA GLU A 82 -13.60 35.99 -2.33
C GLU A 82 -14.53 35.72 -3.52
N THR A 83 -14.17 36.20 -4.71
CA THR A 83 -14.93 35.91 -5.94
C THR A 83 -14.81 34.46 -6.38
N GLN A 84 -13.63 33.84 -6.23
CA GLN A 84 -13.45 32.40 -6.49
C GLN A 84 -14.24 31.55 -5.49
N ILE A 85 -14.26 31.92 -4.21
CA ILE A 85 -15.03 31.24 -3.17
C ILE A 85 -16.53 31.34 -3.48
N ALA A 86 -17.03 32.53 -3.79
CA ALA A 86 -18.45 32.71 -4.14
C ALA A 86 -18.86 31.92 -5.40
N GLN A 87 -17.94 31.77 -6.36
CA GLN A 87 -18.19 30.95 -7.55
C GLN A 87 -18.20 29.45 -7.22
N LEU A 88 -17.27 28.98 -6.38
CA LEU A 88 -17.25 27.60 -5.89
C LEU A 88 -18.49 27.27 -5.04
N GLU A 89 -18.96 28.20 -4.21
CA GLU A 89 -20.19 28.05 -3.45
C GLU A 89 -21.40 27.89 -4.38
N LYS A 90 -21.49 28.72 -5.42
CA LYS A 90 -22.56 28.61 -6.42
C LYS A 90 -22.51 27.28 -7.19
N GLU A 91 -21.32 26.84 -7.58
CA GLU A 91 -21.13 25.54 -8.24
C GLU A 91 -21.49 24.38 -7.29
N ALA A 92 -21.17 24.50 -6.01
CA ALA A 92 -21.55 23.52 -5.00
C ALA A 92 -23.07 23.44 -4.81
N ASP A 93 -23.75 24.58 -4.75
CA ASP A 93 -25.22 24.65 -4.65
C ASP A 93 -25.90 24.04 -5.89
N GLU A 94 -25.39 24.34 -7.09
CA GLU A 94 -25.92 23.79 -8.34
C GLU A 94 -25.72 22.27 -8.43
N LEU A 95 -24.52 21.78 -8.08
CA LEU A 95 -24.24 20.35 -7.98
C LEU A 95 -25.12 19.67 -6.94
N SER A 96 -25.37 20.32 -5.80
CA SER A 96 -26.26 19.81 -4.77
C SER A 96 -27.69 19.63 -5.30
N GLY A 97 -28.24 20.62 -6.01
CA GLY A 97 -29.56 20.52 -6.64
C GLY A 97 -29.65 19.44 -7.72
N GLN A 98 -28.60 19.25 -8.52
CA GLN A 98 -28.51 18.17 -9.50
C GLN A 98 -28.53 16.79 -8.82
N ILE A 99 -27.79 16.63 -7.71
CA ILE A 99 -27.76 15.39 -6.92
C ILE A 99 -29.14 15.07 -6.35
N GLU A 100 -29.86 16.06 -5.79
CA GLU A 100 -31.20 15.85 -5.26
C GLU A 100 -32.19 15.41 -6.34
N THR A 101 -32.11 16.03 -7.53
CA THR A 101 -32.96 15.67 -8.67
C THR A 101 -32.66 14.24 -9.15
N LEU A 102 -31.38 13.91 -9.35
CA LEU A 102 -30.94 12.56 -9.74
C LEU A 102 -31.35 11.51 -8.71
N LYS A 103 -31.25 11.82 -7.42
CA LYS A 103 -31.70 10.94 -6.34
C LYS A 103 -33.22 10.72 -6.43
N GLY A 104 -34.00 11.76 -6.68
CA GLY A 104 -35.45 11.65 -6.88
C GLY A 104 -35.82 10.78 -8.06
N ASP A 105 -35.15 10.97 -9.20
CA ASP A 105 -35.36 10.18 -10.42
C ASP A 105 -34.95 8.72 -10.22
N LEU A 106 -33.81 8.47 -9.58
CA LEU A 106 -33.31 7.14 -9.28
C LEU A 106 -34.24 6.39 -8.32
N LEU A 107 -34.74 7.05 -7.27
CA LEU A 107 -35.74 6.48 -6.38
C LEU A 107 -37.07 6.20 -7.11
N SER A 108 -37.51 7.12 -7.98
CA SER A 108 -38.72 6.89 -8.77
C SER A 108 -38.56 5.73 -9.75
N GLN A 109 -37.39 5.56 -10.38
CA GLN A 109 -37.12 4.46 -11.30
C GLN A 109 -36.94 3.14 -10.55
N ALA A 110 -36.24 3.16 -9.42
CA ALA A 110 -36.08 2.02 -8.52
C ALA A 110 -37.43 1.53 -7.97
N SER A 111 -38.36 2.42 -7.64
CA SER A 111 -39.69 2.03 -7.16
C SER A 111 -40.55 1.31 -8.21
N LYS A 112 -40.14 1.37 -9.49
CA LYS A 112 -40.85 0.77 -10.64
C LYS A 112 -40.04 -0.33 -11.32
N GLY A 113 -38.81 -0.61 -10.89
CA GLY A 113 -37.87 -1.51 -11.56
C GLY A 113 -36.84 -2.13 -10.62
N SER A 114 -35.78 -2.69 -11.18
CA SER A 114 -34.71 -3.35 -10.44
C SER A 114 -33.60 -2.38 -10.09
N LEU A 115 -33.32 -2.12 -8.81
CA LEU A 115 -32.17 -1.31 -8.37
C LEU A 115 -30.97 -2.21 -8.09
N ILE A 116 -29.88 -1.95 -8.80
CA ILE A 116 -28.62 -2.65 -8.61
C ILE A 116 -27.56 -1.67 -8.12
N GLU A 117 -26.82 -2.09 -7.09
CA GLU A 117 -25.61 -1.44 -6.63
C GLU A 117 -24.41 -2.34 -6.93
N ILE A 118 -23.33 -1.78 -7.46
CA ILE A 118 -22.09 -2.50 -7.70
C ILE A 118 -20.95 -1.65 -7.17
N ALA A 119 -20.18 -2.22 -6.24
CA ALA A 119 -19.01 -1.57 -5.66
C ALA A 119 -17.83 -2.54 -5.58
N ALA A 120 -16.61 -2.03 -5.68
CA ALA A 120 -15.42 -2.78 -5.30
C ALA A 120 -15.10 -2.56 -3.83
N VAL A 121 -14.76 -3.64 -3.14
CA VAL A 121 -14.30 -3.61 -1.76
C VAL A 121 -12.84 -4.01 -1.72
N VAL A 122 -12.00 -3.16 -1.15
CA VAL A 122 -10.58 -3.43 -0.96
C VAL A 122 -10.39 -4.04 0.42
N GLU A 123 -9.84 -5.24 0.49
CA GLU A 123 -9.65 -5.99 1.76
C GLU A 123 -8.75 -5.23 2.75
N ASP A 124 -7.62 -4.71 2.26
CA ASP A 124 -6.63 -3.95 3.04
C ASP A 124 -6.36 -2.57 2.38
N PRO A 125 -7.20 -1.54 2.59
CA PRO A 125 -7.04 -0.23 1.93
C PRO A 125 -5.77 0.51 2.39
N ASP A 126 -5.34 0.30 3.63
CA ASP A 126 -4.12 0.91 4.18
C ASP A 126 -2.82 0.40 3.54
N LEU A 127 -2.85 -0.81 2.99
CA LEU A 127 -1.68 -1.50 2.43
C LEU A 127 -1.73 -1.62 0.90
N THR A 128 -2.84 -1.22 0.29
CA THR A 128 -3.09 -1.37 -1.13
C THR A 128 -3.27 0.00 -1.75
N ALA A 129 -2.53 0.32 -2.80
CA ALA A 129 -2.84 1.46 -3.65
C ALA A 129 -3.37 0.96 -4.99
N ILE A 130 -4.42 1.60 -5.49
CA ILE A 130 -4.96 1.32 -6.81
C ILE A 130 -4.20 2.19 -7.81
N ARG A 131 -3.62 1.56 -8.83
CA ARG A 131 -2.92 2.23 -9.94
C ARG A 131 -3.79 2.37 -11.18
N GLU A 132 -4.60 1.36 -11.41
CA GLU A 132 -5.50 1.26 -12.55
C GLU A 132 -6.77 0.54 -12.08
N LEU A 133 -7.93 1.07 -12.43
CA LEU A 133 -9.21 0.44 -12.13
C LEU A 133 -10.21 0.77 -13.22
N ASN A 134 -10.62 -0.27 -13.93
CA ASN A 134 -11.49 -0.21 -15.08
C ASN A 134 -12.62 -1.21 -14.85
N PHE A 135 -13.86 -0.71 -14.91
CA PHE A 135 -15.05 -1.53 -14.73
C PHE A 135 -15.96 -1.41 -15.94
N TYR A 136 -16.40 -2.57 -16.43
CA TYR A 136 -17.30 -2.68 -17.57
C TYR A 136 -18.57 -3.41 -17.17
N LEU A 137 -19.68 -2.92 -17.68
CA LEU A 137 -21.01 -3.50 -17.55
C LEU A 137 -21.53 -3.76 -18.95
N ASP A 138 -21.81 -5.03 -19.27
CA ASP A 138 -22.26 -5.50 -20.59
C ASP A 138 -21.34 -5.06 -21.74
N GLY A 139 -20.03 -5.04 -21.46
CA GLY A 139 -19.00 -4.61 -22.42
C GLY A 139 -18.79 -3.10 -22.52
N ASN A 140 -19.65 -2.29 -21.89
CA ASN A 140 -19.48 -0.84 -21.83
C ASN A 140 -18.62 -0.45 -20.63
N LYS A 141 -17.57 0.35 -20.87
CA LYS A 141 -16.73 0.89 -19.79
C LYS A 141 -17.51 1.98 -19.06
N ILE A 142 -17.92 1.71 -17.82
CA ILE A 142 -18.68 2.67 -17.01
C ILE A 142 -17.83 3.36 -15.95
N TYR A 143 -16.69 2.76 -15.60
CA TYR A 143 -15.72 3.36 -14.68
C TYR A 143 -14.32 3.19 -15.25
N SER A 144 -13.53 4.25 -15.15
CA SER A 144 -12.12 4.23 -15.53
C SER A 144 -11.32 5.15 -14.63
N MET A 145 -10.26 4.61 -14.08
CA MET A 145 -9.25 5.31 -13.31
C MET A 145 -7.89 4.84 -13.80
N ASP A 146 -7.15 5.74 -14.46
CA ASP A 146 -5.80 5.48 -14.95
C ASP A 146 -4.85 6.56 -14.40
N GLY A 147 -3.63 6.16 -14.01
CA GLY A 147 -2.50 7.11 -13.93
C GLY A 147 -2.26 7.80 -12.59
N GLY A 148 -2.63 7.19 -11.45
CA GLY A 148 -2.28 7.71 -10.12
C GLY A 148 -2.10 6.61 -9.09
N GLU A 149 -1.34 6.87 -8.01
CA GLU A 149 -1.32 6.00 -6.83
C GLU A 149 -2.39 6.49 -5.87
N TRP A 150 -3.57 5.86 -5.93
CA TRP A 150 -4.68 6.22 -5.06
C TRP A 150 -4.72 5.32 -3.84
N ALA A 151 -4.77 5.93 -2.64
CA ALA A 151 -5.09 5.22 -1.41
C ALA A 151 -6.61 5.02 -1.39
N PRO A 152 -7.10 3.80 -1.62
CA PRO A 152 -8.50 3.58 -1.84
C PRO A 152 -9.29 3.76 -0.56
N SER A 153 -10.47 4.36 -0.68
CA SER A 153 -11.56 4.12 0.26
C SER A 153 -11.77 2.60 0.37
N PRO A 154 -12.16 2.07 1.55
CA PRO A 154 -12.48 0.64 1.69
C PRO A 154 -13.47 0.14 0.64
N GLU A 155 -14.35 1.04 0.18
CA GLU A 155 -15.39 0.78 -0.80
C GLU A 155 -15.37 1.84 -1.91
N ILE A 156 -15.50 1.36 -3.16
CA ILE A 156 -15.47 2.16 -4.37
C ILE A 156 -16.75 1.85 -5.16
N PRO A 157 -17.74 2.76 -5.17
CA PRO A 157 -18.96 2.55 -5.94
C PRO A 157 -18.66 2.67 -7.44
N PHE A 158 -19.11 1.69 -8.22
CA PHE A 158 -19.01 1.71 -9.69
C PHE A 158 -20.33 2.05 -10.36
N PHE A 159 -21.42 1.51 -9.83
CA PHE A 159 -22.74 1.66 -10.42
C PHE A 159 -23.81 1.66 -9.33
N LEU A 160 -24.75 2.59 -9.44
CA LEU A 160 -25.99 2.56 -8.69
C LEU A 160 -27.09 3.02 -9.65
N GLY A 161 -28.06 2.15 -9.91
CA GLY A 161 -29.14 2.51 -10.79
C GLY A 161 -29.99 1.34 -11.25
N PRO A 162 -30.98 1.62 -12.11
CA PRO A 162 -31.83 0.59 -12.66
C PRO A 162 -31.07 -0.28 -13.68
N LEU A 163 -31.29 -1.58 -13.62
CA LEU A 163 -30.80 -2.54 -14.61
C LEU A 163 -31.96 -3.32 -15.23
N GLU A 164 -31.88 -3.63 -16.52
CA GLU A 164 -32.93 -4.43 -17.17
C GLU A 164 -32.99 -5.84 -16.59
N PRO A 165 -34.13 -6.54 -16.65
CA PRO A 165 -34.19 -7.94 -16.27
C PRO A 165 -33.41 -8.80 -17.27
N GLY A 166 -32.43 -9.57 -16.79
CA GLY A 166 -31.57 -10.35 -17.68
C GLY A 166 -30.28 -10.85 -17.04
N GLU A 167 -29.48 -11.53 -17.85
CA GLU A 167 -28.08 -11.84 -17.51
C GLU A 167 -27.23 -10.63 -17.91
N HIS A 168 -26.45 -10.11 -16.96
CA HIS A 168 -25.51 -9.02 -17.20
C HIS A 168 -24.09 -9.47 -16.90
N THR A 169 -23.15 -9.00 -17.72
CA THR A 169 -21.73 -9.34 -17.59
C THR A 169 -21.00 -8.17 -16.95
N LEU A 170 -20.33 -8.44 -15.84
CA LEU A 170 -19.47 -7.49 -15.14
C LEU A 170 -18.02 -7.84 -15.43
N LYS A 171 -17.22 -6.89 -15.89
CA LYS A 171 -15.79 -7.11 -16.09
C LYS A 171 -14.99 -6.13 -15.25
N LEU A 172 -14.04 -6.66 -14.51
CA LEU A 172 -13.15 -5.91 -13.64
C LEU A 172 -11.71 -6.08 -14.10
N GLU A 173 -11.11 -4.96 -14.50
CA GLU A 173 -9.69 -4.85 -14.81
C GLU A 173 -9.05 -3.91 -13.80
N ALA A 174 -8.17 -4.40 -12.94
CA ALA A 174 -7.53 -3.56 -11.94
C ALA A 174 -6.04 -3.89 -11.80
N ARG A 175 -5.25 -2.88 -11.50
CA ARG A 175 -3.86 -3.01 -11.10
C ARG A 175 -3.66 -2.35 -9.76
N THR A 176 -3.16 -3.11 -8.80
CA THR A 176 -2.85 -2.59 -7.46
C THR A 176 -1.37 -2.71 -7.18
N ALA A 177 -0.82 -1.71 -6.51
CA ALA A 177 0.52 -1.73 -5.90
C ALA A 177 0.38 -1.92 -4.39
N ARG A 178 1.39 -2.47 -3.74
CA ARG A 178 1.30 -2.83 -2.33
C ARG A 178 2.39 -2.25 -1.46
N ARG A 179 2.06 -2.09 -0.19
CA ARG A 179 3.01 -1.87 0.91
C ARG A 179 3.18 -3.18 1.67
N LEU A 180 4.42 -3.53 2.01
CA LEU A 180 4.70 -4.66 2.91
C LEU A 180 4.22 -4.34 4.32
N GLU A 181 4.41 -3.09 4.75
CA GLU A 181 3.99 -2.55 6.03
C GLU A 181 3.50 -1.11 5.86
N LYS A 182 2.62 -0.65 6.76
CA LYS A 182 2.01 0.69 6.69
C LYS A 182 3.05 1.84 6.71
N SER A 183 4.19 1.60 7.38
CA SER A 183 5.31 2.53 7.53
C SER A 183 6.25 2.57 6.32
N LEU A 184 6.19 1.56 5.44
CA LEU A 184 7.07 1.45 4.29
C LEU A 184 6.47 2.13 3.06
N PRO A 185 7.31 2.68 2.17
CA PRO A 185 6.85 3.19 0.90
C PRO A 185 6.21 2.05 0.07
N LEU A 186 5.35 2.44 -0.87
CA LEU A 186 4.80 1.51 -1.86
C LEU A 186 5.93 0.81 -2.62
N ASP A 187 5.86 -0.52 -2.67
CA ASP A 187 6.75 -1.31 -3.50
C ASP A 187 6.18 -1.34 -4.92
N GLN A 188 6.82 -0.58 -5.80
CA GLN A 188 6.41 -0.49 -7.21
C GLN A 188 6.63 -1.80 -7.99
N ASN A 189 7.46 -2.71 -7.45
CA ASN A 189 7.73 -4.01 -8.04
C ASN A 189 6.72 -5.07 -7.60
N LEU A 190 5.95 -4.79 -6.54
CA LEU A 190 4.91 -5.68 -6.03
C LEU A 190 3.54 -5.21 -6.54
N TYR A 191 3.11 -5.79 -7.66
CA TYR A 191 1.81 -5.47 -8.25
C TYR A 191 0.94 -6.70 -8.45
N HIS A 192 -0.36 -6.50 -8.31
CA HIS A 192 -1.37 -7.49 -8.62
C HIS A 192 -2.23 -6.99 -9.76
N ARG A 193 -2.55 -7.89 -10.68
CA ARG A 193 -3.48 -7.64 -11.77
C ARG A 193 -4.72 -8.48 -11.54
N TYR A 194 -5.87 -7.82 -11.61
CA TYR A 194 -7.20 -8.39 -11.63
C TYR A 194 -7.70 -8.23 -13.07
N ASP A 195 -8.20 -9.32 -13.64
CA ASP A 195 -8.75 -9.38 -14.99
C ASP A 195 -9.77 -10.52 -14.97
N GLN A 196 -11.01 -10.18 -14.61
CA GLN A 196 -12.05 -11.16 -14.31
C GLN A 196 -13.42 -10.71 -14.79
N ASP A 197 -14.16 -11.70 -15.28
CA ASP A 197 -15.54 -11.55 -15.71
C ASP A 197 -16.45 -12.27 -14.71
N PHE A 198 -17.53 -11.60 -14.34
CA PHE A 198 -18.59 -12.10 -13.50
C PHE A 198 -19.93 -11.97 -14.23
N LYS A 199 -20.91 -12.77 -13.81
CA LYS A 199 -22.27 -12.70 -14.32
C LYS A 199 -23.23 -12.49 -13.17
N ILE A 200 -24.16 -11.55 -13.36
CA ILE A 200 -25.27 -11.32 -12.44
C ILE A 200 -26.58 -11.58 -13.16
N GLN A 201 -27.56 -12.11 -12.43
CA GLN A 201 -28.90 -12.36 -12.96
C GLN A 201 -29.87 -11.42 -12.26
N VAL A 202 -30.41 -10.46 -13.01
CA VAL A 202 -31.44 -9.55 -12.53
C VAL A 202 -32.81 -10.16 -12.81
N GLN A 203 -33.60 -10.33 -11.75
CA GLN A 203 -34.94 -10.90 -11.85
C GLN A 203 -35.93 -9.85 -12.40
N PRO A 204 -36.97 -10.27 -13.12
CA PRO A 204 -38.04 -9.37 -13.52
C PRO A 204 -38.86 -8.93 -12.30
N GLY A 205 -39.28 -7.66 -12.28
CA GLY A 205 -40.08 -7.07 -11.21
C GLY A 205 -39.29 -6.06 -10.37
N VAL A 206 -39.66 -5.94 -9.09
CA VAL A 206 -38.94 -5.11 -8.11
C VAL A 206 -37.83 -5.95 -7.50
N TYR A 207 -36.59 -5.67 -7.89
CA TYR A 207 -35.40 -6.41 -7.46
C TYR A 207 -34.35 -5.43 -6.94
N HIS A 208 -34.04 -5.51 -5.65
CA HIS A 208 -33.06 -4.65 -4.99
C HIS A 208 -31.90 -5.52 -4.50
N LYS A 209 -30.75 -5.45 -5.17
CA LYS A 209 -29.55 -6.21 -4.77
C LYS A 209 -28.29 -5.43 -5.06
N GLY A 210 -27.37 -5.51 -4.12
CA GLY A 210 -26.03 -4.99 -4.28
C GLY A 210 -25.03 -6.12 -4.55
N TYR A 211 -23.93 -5.78 -5.20
CA TYR A 211 -22.84 -6.69 -5.51
C TYR A 211 -21.49 -6.07 -5.15
N HIS A 212 -20.80 -6.69 -4.19
CA HIS A 212 -19.43 -6.34 -3.82
C HIS A 212 -18.43 -7.18 -4.62
N LEU A 213 -17.54 -6.49 -5.34
CA LEU A 213 -16.36 -7.04 -5.98
C LEU A 213 -15.18 -6.93 -5.01
N LYS A 214 -14.95 -7.98 -4.21
CA LYS A 214 -13.86 -7.99 -3.25
C LYS A 214 -12.53 -8.25 -3.95
N LEU A 215 -11.61 -7.29 -3.87
CA LEU A 215 -10.25 -7.42 -4.36
C LEU A 215 -9.40 -8.18 -3.33
N VAL A 216 -9.37 -9.51 -3.43
CA VAL A 216 -8.69 -10.38 -2.45
C VAL A 216 -7.17 -10.21 -2.52
N ARG A 217 -6.53 -10.30 -1.35
CA ARG A 217 -5.08 -10.34 -1.21
C ARG A 217 -4.52 -11.75 -1.49
N PRO A 218 -3.80 -11.99 -2.61
CA PRO A 218 -2.98 -13.19 -2.71
C PRO A 218 -1.81 -13.16 -1.72
N GLU A 219 -1.51 -14.31 -1.13
CA GLU A 219 -0.37 -14.54 -0.26
C GLU A 219 0.98 -14.48 -1.02
N GLN A 220 0.96 -14.82 -2.31
CA GLN A 220 2.15 -14.85 -3.16
C GLN A 220 2.35 -13.53 -3.92
N GLN A 221 3.57 -13.02 -3.87
CA GLN A 221 3.99 -11.82 -4.59
C GLN A 221 3.91 -12.02 -6.11
N ASN A 222 3.41 -11.02 -6.84
CA ASN A 222 3.37 -10.97 -8.32
C ASN A 222 2.54 -12.08 -8.98
N THR A 223 1.36 -12.36 -8.44
CA THR A 223 0.39 -13.29 -9.03
C THR A 223 -0.83 -12.58 -9.62
N ARG A 224 -1.53 -13.23 -10.55
CA ARG A 224 -2.90 -12.82 -10.93
C ARG A 224 -3.76 -12.95 -9.68
N ALA A 225 -4.23 -11.82 -9.16
CA ALA A 225 -5.11 -11.83 -8.01
C ALA A 225 -6.52 -12.17 -8.44
N GLN A 226 -7.27 -12.83 -7.55
CA GLN A 226 -8.68 -13.12 -7.78
C GLN A 226 -9.52 -12.09 -7.05
N ALA A 227 -10.56 -11.60 -7.70
CA ALA A 227 -11.66 -10.94 -7.05
C ALA A 227 -12.80 -11.94 -6.83
N SER A 228 -13.61 -11.72 -5.79
CA SER A 228 -14.83 -12.47 -5.55
C SER A 228 -16.03 -11.54 -5.63
N LEU A 229 -17.15 -12.08 -6.14
CA LEU A 229 -18.42 -11.38 -6.20
C LEU A 229 -19.29 -11.84 -5.03
N GLU A 230 -19.74 -10.91 -4.20
CA GLU A 230 -20.66 -11.17 -3.09
C GLU A 230 -21.93 -10.34 -3.26
N ALA A 231 -23.08 -11.01 -3.28
CA ALA A 231 -24.37 -10.33 -3.32
C ALA A 231 -24.83 -9.95 -1.90
N TYR A 232 -25.41 -8.77 -1.75
CA TYR A 232 -26.03 -8.31 -0.51
C TYR A 232 -27.41 -7.68 -0.79
N ASP A 233 -28.22 -7.58 0.25
CA ASP A 233 -29.50 -6.88 0.20
C ASP A 233 -29.27 -5.38 0.43
N ILE A 234 -29.75 -4.56 -0.50
CA ILE A 234 -29.74 -3.10 -0.32
C ILE A 234 -30.76 -2.78 0.77
N PRO A 235 -30.36 -2.09 1.85
CA PRO A 235 -31.24 -1.78 2.98
C PRO A 235 -32.40 -0.84 2.63
#